data_AF-A0A932RAQ0-F1
#
_entry.id   AF-A0A932RAQ0-F1
#
_cell.length_a   1.000
_cell.length_b   1.000
_cell.length_c   1.000
_cell.angle_alpha   90.00
_cell.angle_beta   90.00
_cell.angle_gamma   90.00
#
_symmetry.space_group_name_H-M   'P 1'
#
loop_
_entity.id
_entity.type
_entity.pdbx_description
1 polymer ?
#
loop_
_entity_poly.entity_id
_entity_poly.type
_entity_poly.pdbx_seq_one_letter_code
_entity_poly.pdbx_strand_id
1 'polypeptide(L)'
;MATTESEALDGAREMKPTGSHQLKPPIPEAEVRAALERVIASDAFQRSPQLQRFLRFVVEEVWAGRSDRLKEYVVGTEVFGRPANYDPKLDSLVRVEAHRLRTALEAYYQAEGHEDPVFIELIKGSYVPSFRE
;
A
#
# COMPACT_ATOMS: atom_id res chain seq x y z
N MET A 1 -58.06 -33.16 7.92
CA MET A 1 -56.74 -33.79 7.77
C MET A 1 -55.71 -32.68 7.59
N ALA A 2 -54.66 -32.73 8.43
CA ALA A 2 -53.35 -32.10 8.32
C ALA A 2 -53.23 -30.56 8.31
N THR A 3 -52.94 -30.02 9.51
CA THR A 3 -51.79 -29.17 9.89
C THR A 3 -50.68 -29.01 8.85
N THR A 4 -50.14 -27.78 8.70
CA THR A 4 -48.72 -27.41 8.95
C THR A 4 -48.52 -25.90 8.78
N GLU A 5 -48.25 -25.23 9.91
CA GLU A 5 -47.46 -23.99 10.00
C GLU A 5 -46.04 -24.23 9.47
N SER A 6 -45.42 -23.25 8.82
CA SER A 6 -43.97 -23.09 8.90
C SER A 6 -43.62 -21.62 8.85
N GLU A 7 -43.26 -21.12 10.03
CA GLU A 7 -42.44 -19.94 10.24
C GLU A 7 -41.06 -20.07 9.57
N ALA A 8 -40.47 -18.88 9.38
CA ALA A 8 -39.05 -18.54 9.48
C ALA A 8 -38.02 -19.12 8.50
N LEU A 9 -37.42 -18.18 7.74
CA LEU A 9 -35.97 -17.97 7.54
C LEU A 9 -35.88 -16.57 6.89
N ASP A 10 -35.64 -15.49 7.63
CA ASP A 10 -34.38 -15.11 8.27
C ASP A 10 -33.18 -15.08 7.31
N GLY A 11 -32.46 -13.97 7.33
CA GLY A 11 -31.08 -13.91 6.85
C GLY A 11 -30.83 -13.30 5.47
N ALA A 12 -30.48 -12.01 5.51
CA ALA A 12 -29.40 -11.37 4.73
C ALA A 12 -29.48 -11.44 3.18
N ARG A 13 -29.45 -10.31 2.49
CA ARG A 13 -28.31 -9.38 2.55
C ARG A 13 -28.78 -7.97 2.27
N GLU A 14 -28.73 -7.13 3.32
CA GLU A 14 -28.42 -5.73 3.11
C GLU A 14 -27.10 -5.67 2.33
N MET A 15 -27.18 -5.31 1.05
CA MET A 15 -26.02 -4.85 0.31
C MET A 15 -25.59 -3.53 0.96
N LYS A 16 -24.73 -3.61 1.97
CA LYS A 16 -24.00 -2.45 2.45
C LYS A 16 -23.31 -1.84 1.23
N PRO A 17 -23.40 -0.52 1.02
CA PRO A 17 -22.61 0.10 -0.02
C PRO A 17 -21.15 -0.15 0.36
N THR A 18 -20.42 -0.92 -0.45
CA THR A 18 -18.96 -1.00 -0.40
C THR A 18 -18.40 0.33 -0.91
N GLY A 19 -18.76 1.41 -0.23
CA GLY A 19 -18.06 2.68 -0.32
C GLY A 19 -16.89 2.58 0.63
N SER A 20 -15.77 1.99 0.17
CA SER A 20 -14.48 2.38 0.72
C SER A 20 -14.31 3.85 0.36
N HIS A 21 -14.85 4.73 1.21
CA HIS A 21 -14.69 6.17 1.10
C HIS A 21 -13.19 6.41 1.15
N GLN A 22 -12.59 6.69 -0.01
CA GLN A 22 -11.20 7.04 -0.14
C GLN A 22 -11.00 8.38 0.54
N LEU A 23 -10.72 8.35 1.84
CA LEU A 23 -10.26 9.54 2.54
C LEU A 23 -8.79 9.67 2.20
N LYS A 24 -8.46 10.72 1.45
CA LYS A 24 -7.09 11.21 1.39
C LYS A 24 -6.53 11.27 2.82
N PRO A 25 -5.27 10.89 3.04
CA PRO A 25 -4.66 10.95 4.37
C PRO A 25 -4.91 12.33 5.00
N PRO A 26 -5.12 12.40 6.32
CA PRO A 26 -5.33 13.68 7.02
C PRO A 26 -4.09 14.59 6.96
N ILE A 27 -2.92 14.04 6.64
CA ILE A 27 -1.65 14.76 6.45
C ILE A 27 -1.63 15.38 5.05
N PRO A 28 -1.31 16.67 4.88
CA PRO A 28 -1.26 17.32 3.58
C PRO A 28 -0.35 16.62 2.55
N GLU A 29 -0.75 16.61 1.28
CA GLU A 29 0.02 15.98 0.18
C GLU A 29 1.45 16.54 0.09
N ALA A 30 1.61 17.84 0.31
CA ALA A 30 2.91 18.50 0.27
C ALA A 30 3.88 17.96 1.33
N GLU A 31 3.38 17.65 2.52
CA GLU A 31 4.19 17.12 3.63
C GLU A 31 4.59 15.67 3.38
N VAL A 32 3.67 14.85 2.88
CA VAL A 32 3.98 13.47 2.47
C VAL A 32 4.98 13.46 1.31
N ARG A 33 4.85 14.38 0.35
CA ARG A 33 5.81 14.52 -0.75
C ARG A 33 7.18 14.94 -0.24
N ALA A 34 7.26 15.89 0.70
CA ALA A 34 8.52 16.27 1.33
C ALA A 34 9.17 15.10 2.08
N ALA A 35 8.37 14.31 2.80
CA ALA A 35 8.84 13.08 3.46
C ALA A 35 9.34 12.04 2.48
N LEU A 36 8.64 11.83 1.37
CA LEU A 36 9.07 10.92 0.31
C LEU A 36 10.45 11.34 -0.24
N GLU A 37 10.64 12.62 -0.56
CA GLU A 37 11.92 13.12 -1.10
C GLU A 37 13.06 12.98 -0.07
N ARG A 38 12.80 13.22 1.23
CA ARG A 38 13.77 12.96 2.30
C ARG A 38 14.15 11.48 2.38
N VAL A 39 13.17 10.58 2.40
CA VAL A 39 13.40 9.13 2.50
C VAL A 39 14.21 8.61 1.33
N ILE A 40 13.84 8.93 0.08
CA ILE A 40 14.54 8.38 -1.09
C ILE A 40 15.95 8.93 -1.27
N ALA A 41 16.23 10.12 -0.72
CA ALA A 41 17.54 10.74 -0.70
C ALA A 41 18.43 10.27 0.46
N SER A 42 17.92 9.44 1.37
CA SER A 42 18.70 8.89 2.50
C SER A 42 19.69 7.80 2.10
N ASP A 43 20.68 7.52 2.94
CA ASP A 43 21.64 6.46 2.70
C ASP A 43 20.98 5.08 2.58
N ALA A 44 19.87 4.87 3.32
CA ALA A 44 19.08 3.65 3.28
C ALA A 44 18.45 3.37 1.90
N PHE A 45 18.21 4.41 1.09
CA PHE A 45 17.55 4.32 -0.20
C PHE A 45 18.43 4.69 -1.40
N GLN A 46 19.45 5.52 -1.23
CA GLN A 46 20.30 6.00 -2.33
C GLN A 46 20.94 4.87 -3.13
N ARG A 47 21.25 3.73 -2.49
CA ARG A 47 21.86 2.57 -3.15
C ARG A 47 20.87 1.67 -3.88
N SER A 48 19.56 1.93 -3.82
CA SER A 48 18.53 1.11 -4.46
C SER A 48 17.52 1.94 -5.26
N PRO A 49 17.80 2.20 -6.55
CA PRO A 49 16.85 2.87 -7.44
C PRO A 49 15.51 2.14 -7.56
N GLN A 50 15.49 0.81 -7.36
CA GLN A 50 14.27 0.02 -7.38
C GLN A 50 13.37 0.32 -6.18
N LEU A 51 13.93 0.41 -4.97
CA LEU A 51 13.15 0.75 -3.77
C LEU A 51 12.65 2.19 -3.82
N GLN A 52 13.44 3.13 -4.37
CA GLN A 52 13.00 4.50 -4.60
C GLN A 52 11.79 4.56 -5.55
N ARG A 53 11.87 3.86 -6.70
CA ARG A 53 10.75 3.77 -7.65
C ARG A 53 9.51 3.15 -7.02
N PHE A 54 9.70 2.07 -6.26
CA PHE A 54 8.59 1.40 -5.60
C PHE A 54 7.91 2.33 -4.59
N LEU A 55 8.66 2.95 -3.69
CA LEU A 55 8.12 3.86 -2.69
C LEU A 55 7.39 5.04 -3.33
N ARG A 56 8.02 5.67 -4.34
CA ARG A 56 7.41 6.78 -5.09
C ARG A 56 6.08 6.37 -5.72
N PHE A 57 6.07 5.25 -6.44
CA PHE A 57 4.88 4.75 -7.11
C PHE A 57 3.70 4.54 -6.15
N VAL A 58 3.93 3.88 -5.01
CA VAL A 58 2.83 3.60 -4.08
C VAL A 58 2.31 4.85 -3.37
N VAL A 59 3.19 5.81 -3.06
CA VAL A 59 2.78 7.09 -2.48
C VAL A 59 1.96 7.92 -3.48
N GLU A 60 2.39 7.98 -4.73
CA GLU A 60 1.69 8.70 -5.79
C GLU A 60 0.31 8.08 -6.10
N GLU A 61 0.19 6.76 -6.15
CA GLU A 61 -1.11 6.10 -6.36
C GLU A 61 -2.09 6.37 -5.21
N VAL A 62 -1.64 6.44 -3.95
CA VAL A 62 -2.52 6.81 -2.84
C VAL A 62 -3.02 8.24 -2.98
N TRP A 63 -2.13 9.19 -3.30
CA TRP A 63 -2.50 10.60 -3.47
C TRP A 63 -3.40 10.85 -4.68
N ALA A 64 -3.25 10.03 -5.70
CA ALA A 64 -4.08 10.08 -6.89
C ALA A 64 -5.44 9.35 -6.73
N GLY A 65 -5.74 8.83 -5.53
CA GLY A 65 -7.01 8.14 -5.25
C GLY A 65 -7.12 6.77 -5.95
N ARG A 66 -6.00 6.07 -6.09
CA ARG A 66 -5.88 4.78 -6.80
C ARG A 66 -5.26 3.69 -5.95
N SER A 67 -5.38 3.80 -4.63
CA SER A 67 -4.82 2.83 -3.68
C SER A 67 -5.36 1.40 -3.87
N ASP A 68 -6.57 1.26 -4.41
CA ASP A 68 -7.20 -0.02 -4.77
C ASP A 68 -6.48 -0.75 -5.92
N ARG A 69 -5.70 -0.02 -6.73
CA ARG A 69 -4.86 -0.58 -7.79
C ARG A 69 -3.55 -1.14 -7.28
N LEU A 70 -3.14 -0.86 -6.04
CA LEU A 70 -1.88 -1.32 -5.45
C LEU A 70 -1.93 -2.81 -5.11
N LYS A 71 -2.03 -3.63 -6.15
CA LYS A 71 -1.99 -5.09 -6.13
C LYS A 71 -0.64 -5.56 -6.65
N GLU A 72 -0.25 -6.78 -6.28
CA GLU A 72 1.08 -7.33 -6.61
C GLU A 72 1.38 -7.32 -8.11
N TYR A 73 0.41 -7.71 -8.94
CA TYR A 73 0.54 -7.68 -10.39
C TYR A 73 0.83 -6.28 -10.94
N VAL A 74 0.13 -5.26 -10.43
CA VAL A 74 0.28 -3.87 -10.88
C VAL A 74 1.65 -3.35 -10.49
N VAL A 75 2.08 -3.61 -9.26
CA VAL A 75 3.44 -3.24 -8.82
C VAL A 75 4.50 -3.96 -9.66
N GLY A 76 4.33 -5.26 -9.91
CA GLY A 76 5.26 -6.06 -10.72
C GLY A 76 5.44 -5.50 -12.13
N THR A 77 4.34 -5.12 -12.77
CA THR A 77 4.34 -4.60 -14.15
C THR A 77 4.81 -3.15 -14.22
N GLU A 78 4.22 -2.26 -13.42
CA GLU A 78 4.48 -0.80 -13.48
C GLU A 78 5.83 -0.39 -12.86
N VAL A 79 6.24 -1.05 -11.77
CA VAL A 79 7.49 -0.68 -11.05
C VAL A 79 8.68 -1.52 -11.51
N PHE A 80 8.47 -2.82 -11.68
CA PHE A 80 9.53 -3.78 -11.96
C PHE A 80 9.59 -4.25 -13.41
N GLY A 81 8.72 -3.72 -14.28
CA GLY A 81 8.74 -4.01 -15.71
C GLY A 81 8.46 -5.48 -16.03
N ARG A 82 7.73 -6.18 -15.16
CA ARG A 82 7.34 -7.57 -15.43
C ARG A 82 6.43 -7.65 -16.66
N PRO A 83 6.56 -8.70 -17.48
CA PRO A 83 5.73 -8.88 -18.67
C PRO A 83 4.27 -9.15 -18.28
N ALA A 84 3.34 -8.96 -19.23
CA ALA A 84 1.90 -9.11 -18.97
C ALA A 84 1.49 -10.52 -18.52
N ASN A 85 2.26 -11.55 -18.87
CA ASN A 85 2.07 -12.94 -18.45
C ASN A 85 2.71 -13.27 -17.08
N TYR A 86 3.17 -12.27 -16.34
CA TYR A 86 3.67 -12.40 -14.98
C TYR A 86 2.62 -13.00 -14.05
N ASP A 87 2.99 -14.07 -13.34
CA ASP A 87 2.19 -14.66 -12.27
C ASP A 87 2.84 -14.36 -10.91
N PRO A 88 2.23 -13.50 -10.09
CA PRO A 88 2.67 -13.24 -8.72
C PRO A 88 2.80 -14.49 -7.85
N LYS A 89 2.06 -15.57 -8.12
CA LYS A 89 2.16 -16.81 -7.35
C LYS A 89 3.49 -17.53 -7.58
N LEU A 90 4.04 -17.40 -8.78
CA LEU A 90 5.27 -18.10 -9.19
C LEU A 90 6.52 -17.24 -9.03
N ASP A 91 6.39 -15.92 -9.10
CA ASP A 91 7.51 -14.98 -8.95
C ASP A 91 7.27 -14.00 -7.79
N SER A 92 8.09 -14.17 -6.76
CA SER A 92 8.03 -13.48 -5.48
C SER A 92 8.74 -12.12 -5.47
N LEU A 93 9.25 -11.62 -6.60
CA LEU A 93 10.01 -10.37 -6.69
C LEU A 93 9.34 -9.23 -5.90
N VAL A 94 8.06 -8.98 -6.15
CA VAL A 94 7.33 -7.88 -5.52
C VAL A 94 7.23 -8.07 -4.00
N ARG A 95 7.01 -9.30 -3.52
CA ARG A 95 6.98 -9.60 -2.08
C ARG A 95 8.34 -9.40 -1.43
N VAL A 96 9.42 -9.82 -2.10
CA VAL A 96 10.80 -9.63 -1.63
C VAL A 96 11.13 -8.14 -1.55
N GLU A 97 10.85 -7.38 -2.60
CA GLU A 97 11.11 -5.93 -2.62
C GLU A 97 10.21 -5.18 -1.63
N ALA A 98 8.98 -5.64 -1.40
CA ALA A 98 8.11 -5.05 -0.36
C ALA A 98 8.63 -5.33 1.05
N HIS A 99 9.27 -6.49 1.28
CA HIS A 99 9.95 -6.74 2.55
C HIS A 99 11.17 -5.82 2.71
N ARG A 100 12.01 -5.72 1.67
CA ARG A 100 13.18 -4.83 1.67
C ARG A 100 12.78 -3.36 1.86
N LEU A 101 11.69 -2.92 1.24
CA LEU A 101 11.14 -1.58 1.39
C LEU A 101 10.76 -1.30 2.85
N ARG A 102 10.06 -2.23 3.51
CA ARG A 102 9.72 -2.10 4.93
C ARG A 102 10.96 -1.99 5.81
N THR A 103 11.94 -2.85 5.59
CA THR A 103 13.20 -2.83 6.35
C THR A 103 14.00 -1.54 6.12
N ALA A 104 14.01 -1.03 4.89
CA ALA A 104 14.68 0.24 4.58
C ALA A 104 13.99 1.44 5.22
N LEU A 105 12.64 1.49 5.21
CA LEU A 105 11.87 2.51 5.93
C LEU A 105 12.15 2.46 7.44
N GLU A 106 12.13 1.27 8.03
CA GLU A 106 12.44 1.08 9.45
C GLU A 106 13.86 1.55 9.77
N ALA A 107 14.87 1.16 8.98
CA ALA A 107 16.24 1.61 9.18
C ALA A 107 16.40 3.12 9.07
N TYR A 108 15.71 3.75 8.10
CA TYR A 108 15.73 5.20 7.93
C TYR A 108 15.14 5.94 9.15
N TYR A 109 13.96 5.54 9.60
CA TYR A 109 13.27 6.18 10.72
C TYR A 109 13.89 5.86 12.09
N GLN A 110 14.74 4.83 12.20
CA GLN A 110 15.55 4.56 13.39
C GLN A 110 16.86 5.37 13.44
N ALA A 111 17.21 6.06 12.35
CA ALA A 111 18.47 6.81 12.24
C ALA A 111 18.22 8.25 11.76
N GLU A 112 18.43 8.51 10.47
CA GLU A 112 18.40 9.83 9.86
C GLU A 112 17.04 10.53 10.00
N GLY A 113 15.95 9.77 9.91
CA GLY A 113 14.58 10.28 9.89
C GLY A 113 13.85 10.27 11.24
N HIS A 114 14.54 10.05 12.37
CA HIS A 114 13.85 9.84 13.66
C HIS A 114 13.06 11.07 14.17
N GLU A 115 13.43 12.29 13.76
CA GLU A 115 12.70 13.54 14.08
C GLU A 115 11.86 14.05 12.91
N ASP A 116 11.66 13.24 11.87
CA ASP A 116 10.87 13.65 10.74
C ASP A 116 9.40 13.87 11.14
N PRO A 117 8.74 14.93 10.62
CA PRO A 117 7.36 15.24 10.97
C PRO A 117 6.33 14.27 10.36
N VAL A 118 6.75 13.41 9.42
CA VAL A 118 5.88 12.47 8.73
C VAL A 118 6.61 11.15 8.52
N PHE A 119 6.00 10.09 9.03
CA PHE A 119 6.43 8.71 8.88
C PHE A 119 5.62 8.03 7.78
N ILE A 120 6.33 7.48 6.79
CA ILE A 120 5.78 6.65 5.72
C ILE A 120 5.99 5.20 6.10
N GLU A 121 4.92 4.42 6.17
CA GLU A 121 4.97 2.99 6.45
C GLU A 121 4.28 2.18 5.35
N LEU A 122 4.81 1.00 5.03
CA LEU A 122 4.14 0.08 4.12
C LEU A 122 3.41 -1.01 4.91
N ILE A 123 2.07 -0.97 4.88
CA ILE A 123 1.22 -1.88 5.67
C ILE A 123 1.55 -3.35 5.36
N LYS A 124 1.68 -4.19 6.39
CA LYS A 124 1.95 -5.63 6.22
C LYS A 124 0.79 -6.30 5.46
N GLY A 125 1.12 -7.17 4.51
CA GLY A 125 0.10 -7.83 3.66
C GLY A 125 -0.56 -6.92 2.62
N SER A 126 -0.14 -5.66 2.52
CA SER A 126 -0.61 -4.69 1.54
C SER A 126 0.58 -4.00 0.85
N TYR A 127 0.31 -3.36 -0.27
CA TYR A 127 1.24 -2.46 -0.95
C TYR A 127 0.83 -0.99 -0.79
N VAL A 128 -0.24 -0.73 -0.02
CA VAL A 128 -0.73 0.61 0.30
C VAL A 128 0.11 1.20 1.44
N PRO A 129 0.75 2.37 1.26
CA PRO A 129 1.41 3.07 2.34
C PRO A 129 0.41 3.74 3.29
N SER A 130 0.77 3.82 4.56
CA SER A 130 0.14 4.65 5.58
C SER A 130 1.06 5.79 5.98
N PHE A 131 0.46 6.88 6.45
CA PHE A 131 1.16 8.09 6.85
C PHE A 131 0.74 8.46 8.28
N ARG A 132 1.70 8.84 9.11
CA ARG A 132 1.47 9.36 10.47
C ARG A 132 2.45 10.49 10.79
N GLU A 133 2.07 11.34 11.73
CA GLU A 133 2.94 12.32 12.39
C GLU A 133 3.72 11.68 13.55
#